data_AF-A0A661Q826-F1
#
_entry.id   AF-A0A661Q826-F1
#
_cell.length_a   1.000
_cell.length_b   1.000
_cell.length_c   1.000
_cell.angle_alpha   90.00
_cell.angle_beta   90.00
_cell.angle_gamma   90.00
#
_symmetry.space_group_name_H-M   'P 1'
#
loop_
_entity.id
_entity.type
_entity.pdbx_description
1 polymer ?
#
loop_
_entity_poly.entity_id
_entity_poly.type
_entity_poly.pdbx_seq_one_letter_code
_entity_poly.pdbx_strand_id
1 'polypeptide(L)'
;MKTKTGAFRLPILLLLIISFISVTGICSNRAIAKQTDSEEICLECISVGQCLECHDEIDSGTFASSAHGTNACTSCHRDIWDLDKHADCEVPMQPVNCGFCHRNEARQYAQSVHVNNDVTCTDCHANIHDLVSLKDDKAKSVQMCSGCHDNADYMQSSHGKGLLAGNPDSPSCADCHGLHDIIELMVDDKSSEGALKASEFKTSSCKPCHDNEEMMERNKLSTMSFESYREEYHGKVEHLGGAVAVAGCADCHTAHKQLPANDPESSLIGDARVETCSKCHEKANANFVKYAPHATHHDSENYPLLYWTFIVMTGLLCGVFGIFWLHTILWLIRSYIEKNKLRRQGIFHESHNPKVFYKRFTLMEKLLHFMMMTSFLGLVLTGLPLKFVEAPWAIGLAHMLGGPQMAGLIHRWCAALTFTYFIITIIWSIYFLLIKPTGENFFQKLFGPDSLFPNFKDGRDIVGMCKWFFGAGEVPKFDRWTYWEKFDFLAVFWGMFAIGFTGLMLWMPEFFARFMPGWAFNVAIIVHSDEAFLAAVFIFTVHFFNAHIRPE
;
A
#
# COMPACT_ATOMS: atom_id res chain seq x y z
N MET A 1 45.27 -17.62 -38.95
CA MET A 1 44.07 -16.81 -39.31
C MET A 1 43.80 -15.85 -38.15
N LYS A 2 44.28 -14.59 -38.17
CA LYS A 2 43.54 -13.35 -38.56
C LYS A 2 42.13 -13.30 -37.91
N THR A 3 41.99 -12.65 -36.73
CA THR A 3 41.45 -11.27 -36.47
C THR A 3 39.96 -11.12 -36.85
N LYS A 4 39.01 -10.58 -36.05
CA LYS A 4 38.82 -9.25 -35.39
C LYS A 4 37.57 -9.35 -34.46
N THR A 5 37.54 -8.88 -33.20
CA THR A 5 37.13 -7.54 -32.67
C THR A 5 35.82 -6.88 -33.18
N GLY A 6 34.99 -6.42 -32.22
CA GLY A 6 33.91 -5.40 -32.32
C GLY A 6 32.67 -5.79 -31.49
N ALA A 7 32.31 -5.25 -30.31
CA ALA A 7 32.06 -3.88 -29.81
C ALA A 7 30.71 -3.25 -30.22
N PHE A 8 29.79 -3.18 -29.24
CA PHE A 8 28.76 -2.16 -28.92
C PHE A 8 27.99 -1.41 -30.04
N ARG A 9 26.65 -1.37 -29.94
CA ARG A 9 25.82 -0.16 -29.69
C ARG A 9 24.30 -0.40 -29.72
N LEU A 10 23.60 0.29 -28.81
CA LEU A 10 22.14 0.54 -28.70
C LEU A 10 21.62 1.37 -29.91
N PRO A 11 20.32 1.31 -30.28
CA PRO A 11 19.36 2.41 -29.97
C PRO A 11 17.91 1.94 -29.63
N ILE A 12 17.18 2.58 -28.68
CA ILE A 12 16.14 3.65 -28.82
C ILE A 12 14.90 3.18 -29.62
N LEU A 13 13.77 2.89 -28.94
CA LEU A 13 12.59 3.76 -28.67
C LEU A 13 11.68 3.99 -29.89
N LEU A 14 10.36 3.92 -29.65
CA LEU A 14 9.19 4.16 -30.52
C LEU A 14 8.77 3.03 -31.47
N LEU A 15 7.67 2.34 -31.11
CA LEU A 15 6.53 2.04 -32.00
C LEU A 15 5.44 1.27 -31.25
N LEU A 16 4.62 2.00 -30.49
CA LEU A 16 3.26 1.60 -30.11
C LEU A 16 2.43 2.86 -30.24
N ILE A 17 1.55 2.92 -31.24
CA ILE A 17 0.28 3.68 -31.32
C ILE A 17 -0.28 3.46 -32.74
N ILE A 18 -1.61 3.33 -32.80
CA ILE A 18 -2.52 3.24 -33.98
C ILE A 18 -2.70 1.85 -34.59
N SER A 19 -3.69 1.10 -34.08
CA SER A 19 -4.53 0.27 -34.93
C SER A 19 -5.99 0.50 -34.55
N PHE A 20 -6.67 1.36 -35.30
CA PHE A 20 -8.12 1.51 -35.32
C PHE A 20 -8.53 1.97 -36.73
N ILE A 21 -9.64 1.40 -37.22
CA ILE A 21 -10.36 1.69 -38.48
C ILE A 21 -9.71 0.98 -39.69
N SER A 22 -10.31 -0.04 -40.32
CA SER A 22 -11.60 0.02 -41.01
C SER A 22 -11.93 -1.37 -41.60
N VAL A 23 -13.13 -1.90 -41.35
CA VAL A 23 -13.76 -2.92 -42.21
C VAL A 23 -15.23 -2.55 -42.39
N THR A 24 -15.52 -1.76 -43.42
CA THR A 24 -16.84 -1.69 -44.04
C THR A 24 -16.91 -2.78 -45.10
N GLY A 25 -17.55 -3.90 -44.78
CA GLY A 25 -17.87 -4.98 -45.70
C GLY A 25 -19.37 -5.04 -45.93
N ILE A 26 -19.82 -4.40 -47.01
CA ILE A 26 -21.15 -4.58 -47.58
C ILE A 26 -21.26 -6.04 -48.04
N CYS A 27 -22.23 -6.79 -47.53
CA CYS A 27 -22.70 -8.01 -48.17
C CYS A 27 -24.21 -8.00 -48.33
N SER A 28 -24.56 -7.78 -49.61
CA SER A 28 -25.81 -8.04 -50.30
C SER A 28 -26.80 -9.00 -49.64
N ASN A 29 -28.05 -8.53 -49.61
CA ASN A 29 -29.27 -9.32 -49.70
C ASN A 29 -29.10 -10.62 -50.47
N ARG A 30 -29.49 -11.73 -49.85
CA ARG A 30 -30.06 -12.89 -50.53
C ARG A 30 -31.37 -13.26 -49.85
N ALA A 31 -32.37 -13.35 -50.71
CA ALA A 31 -33.73 -13.77 -50.42
C ALA A 31 -33.75 -15.09 -49.65
N ILE A 32 -34.53 -15.12 -48.56
CA ILE A 32 -35.09 -16.34 -48.03
C ILE A 32 -36.57 -16.37 -48.41
N ALA A 33 -36.92 -17.48 -49.03
CA ALA A 33 -38.21 -17.76 -49.59
C ALA A 33 -39.31 -17.83 -48.52
N LYS A 34 -40.49 -17.42 -48.95
CA LYS A 34 -41.78 -17.55 -48.30
C LYS A 34 -42.11 -19.03 -48.05
N GLN A 35 -42.30 -19.40 -46.79
CA GLN A 35 -42.89 -20.66 -46.34
C GLN A 35 -43.79 -20.29 -45.14
N THR A 36 -45.04 -19.91 -45.41
CA THR A 36 -46.29 -20.67 -45.12
C THR A 36 -46.55 -20.88 -43.63
N ASP A 37 -47.55 -20.12 -43.13
CA ASP A 37 -48.37 -20.28 -41.93
C ASP A 37 -47.66 -20.74 -40.64
N SER A 38 -47.01 -19.79 -39.96
CA SER A 38 -47.02 -19.79 -38.50
C SER A 38 -48.15 -18.86 -38.06
N GLU A 39 -49.18 -19.39 -37.39
CA GLU A 39 -50.05 -18.55 -36.56
C GLU A 39 -49.15 -17.64 -35.73
N GLU A 40 -49.40 -16.33 -35.83
CA GLU A 40 -48.74 -15.34 -35.00
C GLU A 40 -49.22 -15.61 -33.58
N ILE A 41 -48.44 -16.36 -32.80
CA ILE A 41 -48.74 -16.68 -31.40
C ILE A 41 -48.72 -15.36 -30.63
N CYS A 42 -49.90 -14.82 -30.41
CA CYS A 42 -50.12 -13.65 -29.59
C CYS A 42 -49.96 -14.04 -28.11
N LEU A 43 -48.74 -13.97 -27.58
CA LEU A 43 -48.47 -14.12 -26.14
C LEU A 43 -49.22 -13.08 -25.29
N GLU A 44 -49.62 -11.95 -25.89
CA GLU A 44 -50.46 -10.90 -25.27
C GLU A 44 -51.94 -11.30 -25.14
N CYS A 45 -52.36 -12.42 -25.73
CA CYS A 45 -53.75 -12.86 -25.78
C CYS A 45 -54.13 -13.83 -24.65
N ILE A 46 -53.16 -14.28 -23.83
CA ILE A 46 -53.41 -15.11 -22.64
C ILE A 46 -53.44 -14.20 -21.41
N SER A 47 -54.62 -13.97 -20.87
CA SER A 47 -54.83 -13.17 -19.67
C SER A 47 -54.49 -13.95 -18.40
N VAL A 48 -54.10 -13.23 -17.34
CA VAL A 48 -53.89 -13.81 -16.00
C VAL A 48 -55.12 -14.58 -15.52
N GLY A 49 -56.32 -14.08 -15.82
CA GLY A 49 -57.58 -14.74 -15.45
C GLY A 49 -57.73 -16.15 -16.03
N GLN A 50 -57.29 -16.37 -17.27
CA GLN A 50 -57.37 -17.69 -17.91
C GLN A 50 -56.43 -18.71 -17.26
N CYS A 51 -55.26 -18.29 -16.78
CA CYS A 51 -54.37 -19.19 -16.04
C CYS A 51 -54.94 -19.54 -14.66
N LEU A 52 -55.57 -18.58 -13.99
CA LEU A 52 -56.13 -18.74 -12.63
C LEU A 52 -57.43 -19.58 -12.59
N GLU A 53 -58.06 -19.85 -13.73
CA GLU A 53 -59.18 -20.81 -13.81
C GLU A 53 -58.74 -22.24 -13.47
N CYS A 54 -57.49 -22.60 -13.80
CA CYS A 54 -56.91 -23.92 -13.55
C CYS A 54 -55.85 -23.92 -12.42
N HIS A 55 -55.21 -22.78 -12.15
CA HIS A 55 -54.19 -22.62 -11.10
C HIS A 55 -54.73 -21.80 -9.92
N ASP A 56 -55.63 -22.41 -9.15
CA ASP A 56 -56.30 -21.80 -7.99
C ASP A 56 -55.40 -21.62 -6.75
N GLU A 57 -54.21 -22.23 -6.77
CA GLU A 57 -53.18 -22.07 -5.72
C GLU A 57 -52.56 -20.67 -5.67
N ILE A 58 -52.71 -19.87 -6.75
CA ILE A 58 -52.17 -18.50 -6.83
C ILE A 58 -53.29 -17.51 -6.50
N ASP A 59 -53.17 -16.83 -5.36
CA ASP A 59 -54.12 -15.77 -5.01
C ASP A 59 -53.91 -14.53 -5.89
N SER A 60 -54.91 -14.22 -6.71
CA SER A 60 -54.90 -13.09 -7.65
C SER A 60 -54.62 -11.74 -6.98
N GLY A 61 -55.13 -11.52 -5.76
CA GLY A 61 -54.93 -10.28 -5.01
C GLY A 61 -53.49 -10.14 -4.52
N THR A 62 -52.95 -11.23 -3.96
CA THR A 62 -51.57 -11.31 -3.50
C THR A 62 -50.58 -11.14 -4.65
N PHE A 63 -50.82 -11.81 -5.79
CA PHE A 63 -50.00 -11.64 -6.99
C PHE A 63 -50.01 -10.19 -7.49
N ALA A 64 -51.19 -9.57 -7.59
CA ALA A 64 -51.31 -8.18 -8.01
C ALA A 64 -50.57 -7.20 -7.09
N SER A 65 -50.38 -7.56 -5.81
CA SER A 65 -49.62 -6.76 -4.83
C SER A 65 -48.11 -7.04 -4.80
N SER A 66 -47.65 -8.08 -5.51
CA SER A 66 -46.24 -8.46 -5.57
C SER A 66 -45.42 -7.49 -6.45
N ALA A 67 -44.10 -7.62 -6.38
CA ALA A 67 -43.18 -6.91 -7.26
C ALA A 67 -43.38 -7.20 -8.75
N HIS A 68 -44.06 -8.31 -9.09
CA HIS A 68 -44.36 -8.74 -10.46
C HIS A 68 -45.83 -8.60 -10.83
N GLY A 69 -46.69 -8.03 -9.97
CA GLY A 69 -48.14 -8.03 -10.15
C GLY A 69 -48.66 -7.32 -11.40
N THR A 70 -47.82 -6.52 -12.07
CA THR A 70 -48.13 -5.89 -13.35
C THR A 70 -47.85 -6.77 -14.57
N ASN A 71 -47.19 -7.92 -14.38
CA ASN A 71 -46.77 -8.80 -15.47
C ASN A 71 -47.83 -9.87 -15.74
N ALA A 72 -47.96 -10.27 -17.01
CA ALA A 72 -48.74 -11.46 -17.36
C ALA A 72 -47.97 -12.74 -16.98
N CYS A 73 -48.68 -13.84 -16.69
CA CYS A 73 -48.06 -15.14 -16.35
C CYS A 73 -47.08 -15.61 -17.44
N THR A 74 -47.44 -15.41 -18.71
CA THR A 74 -46.61 -15.75 -19.89
C THR A 74 -45.37 -14.87 -20.06
N SER A 75 -45.24 -13.76 -19.32
CA SER A 75 -44.00 -12.96 -19.31
C SER A 75 -42.86 -13.68 -18.59
N CYS A 76 -43.20 -14.52 -17.61
CA CYS A 76 -42.27 -15.38 -16.88
C CYS A 76 -42.26 -16.80 -17.47
N HIS A 77 -43.43 -17.39 -17.69
CA HIS A 77 -43.64 -18.72 -18.31
C HIS A 77 -43.79 -18.61 -19.83
N ARG A 78 -42.73 -18.13 -20.48
CA ARG A 78 -42.71 -17.82 -21.93
C ARG A 78 -42.83 -19.04 -22.84
N ASP A 79 -42.53 -20.20 -22.29
CA ASP A 79 -42.68 -21.52 -22.86
C ASP A 79 -44.15 -21.91 -23.07
N ILE A 80 -45.10 -21.22 -22.43
CA ILE A 80 -46.53 -21.40 -22.64
C ILE A 80 -46.98 -20.53 -23.82
N TRP A 81 -47.05 -21.14 -25.00
CA TRP A 81 -47.48 -20.50 -26.24
C TRP A 81 -48.88 -20.95 -26.71
N ASP A 82 -49.43 -22.01 -26.11
CA ASP A 82 -50.75 -22.58 -26.43
C ASP A 82 -51.37 -23.13 -25.15
N LEU A 83 -52.53 -22.59 -24.74
CA LEU A 83 -53.17 -22.92 -23.47
C LEU A 83 -53.84 -24.31 -23.50
N ASP A 84 -54.39 -24.72 -24.65
CA ASP A 84 -55.05 -26.02 -24.80
C ASP A 84 -53.99 -27.14 -24.72
N LYS A 85 -52.86 -26.97 -25.41
CA LYS A 85 -51.75 -27.91 -25.33
C LYS A 85 -51.06 -27.92 -23.97
N HIS A 86 -51.05 -26.80 -23.26
CA HIS A 86 -50.56 -26.75 -21.88
C HIS A 86 -51.50 -27.52 -20.93
N ALA A 87 -52.81 -27.36 -21.08
CA ALA A 87 -53.81 -28.10 -20.30
C ALA A 87 -53.72 -29.61 -20.53
N ASP A 88 -53.38 -30.04 -21.75
CA ASP A 88 -53.14 -31.45 -22.10
C ASP A 88 -51.71 -31.95 -21.76
N CYS A 89 -50.89 -31.13 -21.08
CA CYS A 89 -49.50 -31.42 -20.70
C CYS A 89 -48.53 -31.67 -21.88
N GLU A 90 -48.90 -31.29 -23.11
CA GLU A 90 -48.01 -31.37 -24.28
C GLU A 90 -46.94 -30.27 -24.27
N VAL A 91 -47.24 -29.14 -23.63
CA VAL A 91 -46.32 -28.01 -23.42
C VAL A 91 -46.09 -27.82 -21.91
N PRO A 92 -45.09 -28.51 -21.31
CA PRO A 92 -44.84 -28.43 -19.88
C PRO A 92 -44.12 -27.14 -19.50
N MET A 93 -44.52 -26.57 -18.37
CA MET A 93 -43.91 -25.37 -17.80
C MET A 93 -42.44 -25.64 -17.43
N GLN A 94 -41.53 -24.81 -17.94
CA GLN A 94 -40.10 -24.85 -17.63
C GLN A 94 -39.76 -23.90 -16.47
N PRO A 95 -38.61 -24.09 -15.80
CA PRO A 95 -38.12 -23.14 -14.80
C PRO A 95 -37.96 -21.74 -15.38
N VAL A 96 -38.45 -20.73 -14.65
CA VAL A 96 -38.41 -19.34 -15.08
C VAL A 96 -36.97 -18.83 -15.12
N ASN A 97 -36.55 -18.28 -16.26
CA ASN A 97 -35.26 -17.59 -16.37
C ASN A 97 -35.41 -16.10 -16.04
N CYS A 98 -35.07 -15.75 -14.80
CA CYS A 98 -35.13 -14.38 -14.28
C CYS A 98 -34.20 -13.42 -15.06
N GLY A 99 -33.09 -13.92 -15.61
CA GLY A 99 -32.05 -13.13 -16.26
C GLY A 99 -32.46 -12.45 -17.56
N PHE A 100 -33.60 -12.81 -18.15
CA PHE A 100 -34.15 -12.08 -19.29
C PHE A 100 -34.51 -10.63 -18.94
N CYS A 101 -35.04 -10.43 -17.73
CA CYS A 101 -35.45 -9.12 -17.21
C CYS A 101 -34.40 -8.58 -16.21
N HIS A 102 -33.89 -9.43 -15.31
CA HIS A 102 -32.87 -9.11 -14.31
C HIS A 102 -31.45 -9.39 -14.81
N ARG A 103 -31.08 -8.75 -15.92
CA ARG A 103 -29.81 -9.03 -16.62
C ARG A 103 -28.58 -8.70 -15.78
N ASN A 104 -28.65 -7.64 -14.97
CA ASN A 104 -27.52 -7.20 -14.15
C ASN A 104 -27.29 -8.15 -12.99
N GLU A 105 -28.36 -8.51 -12.30
CA GLU A 105 -28.37 -9.45 -11.17
C GLU A 105 -27.94 -10.83 -11.64
N ALA A 106 -28.44 -11.31 -12.79
CA ALA A 106 -28.00 -12.59 -13.37
C ALA A 106 -26.51 -12.58 -13.74
N ARG A 107 -25.97 -11.46 -14.23
CA ARG A 107 -24.54 -11.32 -14.54
C ARG A 107 -23.69 -11.32 -13.27
N GLN A 108 -24.13 -10.65 -12.21
CA GLN A 108 -23.47 -10.67 -10.90
C GLN A 108 -23.49 -12.08 -10.31
N TYR A 109 -24.67 -12.71 -10.29
CA TYR A 109 -24.89 -14.05 -9.77
C TYR A 109 -23.99 -15.08 -10.43
N ALA A 110 -23.79 -14.99 -11.76
CA ALA A 110 -22.90 -15.87 -12.51
C ALA A 110 -21.41 -15.78 -12.09
N GLN A 111 -21.03 -14.77 -11.30
CA GLN A 111 -19.68 -14.59 -10.74
C GLN A 111 -19.61 -14.91 -9.24
N SER A 112 -20.75 -15.20 -8.61
CA SER A 112 -20.84 -15.44 -7.17
C SER A 112 -20.46 -16.86 -6.79
N VAL A 113 -20.11 -17.06 -5.52
CA VAL A 113 -19.91 -18.41 -4.94
C VAL A 113 -21.17 -19.26 -4.93
N HIS A 114 -22.35 -18.63 -4.91
CA HIS A 114 -23.62 -19.34 -4.85
C HIS A 114 -23.89 -20.15 -6.12
N VAL A 115 -23.53 -19.63 -7.29
CA VAL A 115 -23.66 -20.41 -8.54
C VAL A 115 -22.74 -21.63 -8.56
N ASN A 116 -21.58 -21.55 -7.89
CA ASN A 116 -20.61 -22.64 -7.81
C ASN A 116 -21.04 -23.72 -6.78
N ASN A 117 -22.06 -23.43 -5.96
CA ASN A 117 -22.59 -24.31 -4.93
C ASN A 117 -24.07 -24.66 -5.18
N ASP A 118 -24.51 -24.57 -6.44
CA ASP A 118 -25.86 -24.95 -6.88
C ASP A 118 -27.03 -24.19 -6.19
N VAL A 119 -26.78 -22.99 -5.65
CA VAL A 119 -27.81 -22.13 -5.05
C VAL A 119 -28.42 -21.23 -6.11
N THR A 120 -29.67 -21.46 -6.48
CA THR A 120 -30.40 -20.76 -7.55
C THR A 120 -31.13 -19.51 -7.08
N CYS A 121 -31.62 -18.69 -8.02
CA CYS A 121 -32.41 -17.50 -7.70
C CYS A 121 -33.64 -17.82 -6.83
N THR A 122 -34.30 -18.96 -7.07
CA THR A 122 -35.50 -19.38 -6.35
C THR A 122 -35.21 -19.88 -4.93
N ASP A 123 -33.97 -20.27 -4.62
CA ASP A 123 -33.61 -20.60 -3.23
C ASP A 123 -33.63 -19.35 -2.35
N CYS A 124 -33.32 -18.18 -2.93
CA CYS A 124 -33.44 -16.89 -2.27
C CYS A 124 -34.82 -16.21 -2.49
N HIS A 125 -35.43 -16.41 -3.65
CA HIS A 125 -36.69 -15.81 -4.08
C HIS A 125 -37.79 -16.86 -4.24
N ALA A 126 -38.02 -17.69 -3.23
CA ALA A 126 -38.88 -18.88 -3.32
C ALA A 126 -40.34 -18.59 -3.69
N ASN A 127 -40.88 -17.42 -3.32
CA ASN A 127 -42.28 -17.08 -3.53
C ASN A 127 -42.45 -15.91 -4.52
N ILE A 128 -42.01 -16.09 -5.76
CA ILE A 128 -42.01 -15.01 -6.80
C ILE A 128 -43.42 -14.40 -7.00
N HIS A 129 -44.49 -15.15 -6.75
CA HIS A 129 -45.88 -14.70 -6.88
C HIS A 129 -46.38 -13.83 -5.71
N ASP A 130 -45.72 -13.78 -4.56
CA ASP A 130 -46.08 -12.90 -3.45
C ASP A 130 -44.93 -11.95 -3.02
N LEU A 131 -43.77 -12.10 -3.66
CA LEU A 131 -42.54 -11.41 -3.30
C LEU A 131 -42.72 -9.89 -3.41
N VAL A 132 -42.48 -9.20 -2.30
CA VAL A 132 -42.37 -7.74 -2.25
C VAL A 132 -40.90 -7.31 -2.25
N SER A 133 -40.63 -6.08 -2.68
CA SER A 133 -39.27 -5.55 -2.70
C SER A 133 -38.65 -5.53 -1.30
N LEU A 134 -37.42 -6.05 -1.20
CA LEU A 134 -36.63 -6.09 0.04
C LEU A 134 -35.65 -4.92 0.18
N LYS A 135 -35.71 -3.94 -0.74
CA LYS A 135 -34.65 -2.96 -0.98
C LYS A 135 -34.20 -2.17 0.26
N ASP A 136 -35.09 -1.95 1.22
CA ASP A 136 -34.81 -1.11 2.40
C ASP A 136 -34.83 -1.89 3.73
N ASP A 137 -34.91 -3.22 3.69
CA ASP A 137 -35.04 -4.07 4.88
C ASP A 137 -33.79 -4.93 5.11
N LYS A 138 -32.79 -4.30 5.73
CA LYS A 138 -31.52 -4.94 6.12
C LYS A 138 -31.72 -6.16 7.04
N ALA A 139 -32.74 -6.16 7.89
CA ALA A 139 -33.02 -7.28 8.78
C ALA A 139 -33.49 -8.51 8.00
N LYS A 140 -34.33 -8.32 6.97
CA LYS A 140 -34.72 -9.42 6.07
C LYS A 140 -33.54 -9.98 5.28
N SER A 141 -32.58 -9.15 4.88
CA SER A 141 -31.35 -9.65 4.24
C SER A 141 -30.60 -10.63 5.17
N VAL A 142 -30.41 -10.26 6.44
CA VAL A 142 -29.78 -11.15 7.43
C VAL A 142 -30.60 -12.43 7.64
N GLN A 143 -31.93 -12.32 7.73
CA GLN A 143 -32.81 -13.48 7.87
C GLN A 143 -32.69 -14.44 6.69
N MET A 144 -32.60 -13.91 5.47
CA MET A 144 -32.45 -14.71 4.25
C MET A 144 -31.15 -15.52 4.29
N CYS A 145 -30.03 -14.86 4.60
CA CYS A 145 -28.74 -15.53 4.73
C CYS A 145 -28.74 -16.57 5.86
N SER A 146 -29.47 -16.30 6.95
CA SER A 146 -29.58 -17.20 8.11
C SER A 146 -30.37 -18.48 7.84
N GLY A 147 -31.09 -18.56 6.70
CA GLY A 147 -31.75 -19.80 6.29
C GLY A 147 -30.76 -20.92 5.98
N CYS A 148 -29.54 -20.57 5.54
CA CYS A 148 -28.50 -21.51 5.14
C CYS A 148 -27.17 -21.34 5.91
N HIS A 149 -26.83 -20.13 6.34
CA HIS A 149 -25.58 -19.82 7.04
C HIS A 149 -25.76 -19.68 8.54
N ASP A 150 -24.82 -20.22 9.32
CA ASP A 150 -24.74 -19.91 10.74
C ASP A 150 -24.21 -18.50 10.95
N ASN A 151 -25.08 -17.64 11.48
CA ASN A 151 -24.81 -16.22 11.73
C ASN A 151 -24.79 -15.89 13.22
N ALA A 152 -24.66 -16.88 14.11
CA ALA A 152 -24.68 -16.67 15.56
C ALA A 152 -23.66 -15.62 16.02
N ASP A 153 -22.44 -15.66 15.46
CA ASP A 153 -21.39 -14.68 15.75
C ASP A 153 -21.80 -13.27 15.30
N TYR A 154 -22.33 -13.13 14.07
CA TYR A 154 -22.79 -11.85 13.55
C TYR A 154 -23.88 -11.25 14.44
N MET A 155 -24.84 -12.06 14.88
CA MET A 155 -25.92 -11.62 15.77
C MET A 155 -25.41 -11.15 17.14
N GLN A 156 -24.26 -11.64 17.59
CA GLN A 156 -23.61 -11.22 18.83
C GLN A 156 -22.64 -10.04 18.64
N SER A 157 -22.24 -9.74 17.40
CA SER A 157 -21.35 -8.62 17.08
C SER A 157 -21.98 -7.26 17.35
N SER A 158 -21.16 -6.23 17.37
CA SER A 158 -21.62 -4.83 17.48
C SER A 158 -22.52 -4.43 16.30
N HIS A 159 -22.22 -4.92 15.09
CA HIS A 159 -23.01 -4.65 13.90
C HIS A 159 -24.38 -5.33 13.96
N GLY A 160 -24.43 -6.63 14.28
CA GLY A 160 -25.71 -7.35 14.40
C GLY A 160 -26.58 -6.80 15.53
N LYS A 161 -26.00 -6.53 16.71
CA LYS A 161 -26.72 -5.89 17.83
C LYS A 161 -27.25 -4.51 17.46
N GLY A 162 -26.45 -3.70 16.76
CA GLY A 162 -26.85 -2.37 16.29
C GLY A 162 -28.00 -2.44 15.28
N LEU A 163 -27.93 -3.37 14.33
CA LEU A 163 -28.98 -3.57 13.33
C LEU A 163 -30.31 -3.99 13.99
N LEU A 164 -30.25 -4.94 14.93
CA LEU A 164 -31.42 -5.39 15.69
C LEU A 164 -32.00 -4.31 16.61
N ALA A 165 -31.17 -3.37 17.05
CA ALA A 165 -31.60 -2.18 17.78
C ALA A 165 -32.21 -1.09 16.86
N GLY A 166 -32.30 -1.33 15.55
CA GLY A 166 -32.87 -0.41 14.58
C GLY A 166 -31.91 0.69 14.11
N ASN A 167 -30.59 0.53 14.28
CA ASN A 167 -29.62 1.46 13.75
C ASN A 167 -29.41 1.23 12.24
N PRO A 168 -29.81 2.17 11.36
CA PRO A 168 -29.67 2.01 9.91
C PRO A 168 -28.21 2.01 9.43
N ASP A 169 -27.29 2.56 10.22
CA ASP A 169 -25.85 2.58 9.92
C ASP A 169 -25.17 1.24 10.21
N SER A 170 -25.83 0.34 10.94
CA SER A 170 -25.29 -1.00 11.18
C SER A 170 -25.38 -1.85 9.90
N PRO A 171 -24.27 -2.45 9.44
CA PRO A 171 -24.25 -3.21 8.21
C PRO A 171 -24.93 -4.57 8.39
N SER A 172 -25.69 -4.98 7.37
CA SER A 172 -26.21 -6.32 7.14
C SER A 172 -25.18 -7.21 6.41
N CYS A 173 -25.49 -8.49 6.21
CA CYS A 173 -24.68 -9.39 5.39
C CYS A 173 -24.45 -8.82 3.98
N ALA A 174 -25.48 -8.21 3.39
CA ALA A 174 -25.43 -7.64 2.05
C ALA A 174 -24.55 -6.38 1.95
N ASP A 175 -24.48 -5.57 3.01
CA ASP A 175 -23.62 -4.39 3.03
C ASP A 175 -22.13 -4.75 2.98
N CYS A 176 -21.76 -5.94 3.48
CA CYS A 176 -20.40 -6.45 3.43
C CYS A 176 -20.13 -7.32 2.20
N HIS A 177 -20.96 -8.34 1.95
CA HIS A 177 -20.73 -9.36 0.93
C HIS A 177 -21.37 -9.07 -0.43
N GLY A 178 -22.26 -8.08 -0.52
CA GLY A 178 -23.17 -7.92 -1.65
C GLY A 178 -24.34 -8.90 -1.59
N LEU A 179 -25.20 -8.86 -2.61
CA LEU A 179 -26.39 -9.71 -2.71
C LEU A 179 -26.23 -10.79 -3.79
N HIS A 180 -25.84 -10.36 -4.99
CA HIS A 180 -25.73 -11.25 -6.15
C HIS A 180 -24.27 -11.45 -6.59
N ASP A 181 -23.30 -10.76 -6.00
CA ASP A 181 -21.88 -10.75 -6.40
C ASP A 181 -20.96 -11.23 -5.26
N ILE A 182 -21.47 -12.13 -4.42
CA ILE A 182 -20.75 -12.67 -3.25
C ILE A 182 -19.51 -13.45 -3.70
N ILE A 183 -18.33 -12.97 -3.30
CA ILE A 183 -17.04 -13.55 -3.69
C ILE A 183 -16.61 -14.71 -2.78
N GLU A 184 -15.69 -15.53 -3.28
CA GLU A 184 -15.04 -16.58 -2.50
C GLU A 184 -14.00 -16.01 -1.55
N LEU A 185 -14.17 -16.30 -0.26
CA LEU A 185 -13.24 -15.83 0.79
C LEU A 185 -12.36 -16.94 1.36
N MET A 186 -12.75 -18.21 1.16
CA MET A 186 -12.03 -19.38 1.66
C MET A 186 -11.24 -20.01 0.52
N VAL A 187 -10.06 -19.46 0.24
CA VAL A 187 -9.21 -19.89 -0.88
C VAL A 187 -7.97 -20.62 -0.35
N ASP A 188 -7.78 -21.87 -0.77
CA ASP A 188 -6.65 -22.70 -0.33
C ASP A 188 -5.31 -22.25 -0.92
N ASP A 189 -5.29 -21.90 -2.21
CA ASP A 189 -4.09 -21.42 -2.89
C ASP A 189 -3.84 -19.94 -2.60
N LYS A 190 -2.97 -19.70 -1.60
CA LYS A 190 -2.55 -18.36 -1.19
C LYS A 190 -1.84 -17.55 -2.29
N SER A 191 -1.40 -18.18 -3.38
CA SER A 191 -0.74 -17.48 -4.50
C SER A 191 -1.69 -17.07 -5.61
N SER A 192 -2.97 -17.46 -5.52
CA SER A 192 -3.99 -17.17 -6.53
C SER A 192 -4.52 -15.73 -6.47
N GLU A 193 -5.08 -15.27 -7.58
CA GLU A 193 -5.81 -14.00 -7.63
C GLU A 193 -7.01 -13.99 -6.67
N GLY A 194 -7.65 -15.15 -6.45
CA GLY A 194 -8.74 -15.30 -5.50
C GLY A 194 -8.30 -15.02 -4.06
N ALA A 195 -7.13 -15.54 -3.65
CA ALA A 195 -6.59 -15.28 -2.31
C ALA A 195 -6.24 -13.79 -2.09
N LEU A 196 -5.77 -13.11 -3.14
CA LEU A 196 -5.53 -11.66 -3.08
C LEU A 196 -6.85 -10.90 -2.85
N LYS A 197 -7.86 -11.16 -3.68
CA LYS A 197 -9.19 -10.53 -3.54
C LYS A 197 -9.83 -10.82 -2.18
N ALA A 198 -9.74 -12.07 -1.70
CA ALA A 198 -10.23 -12.45 -0.38
C ALA A 198 -9.49 -11.72 0.75
N SER A 199 -8.19 -11.47 0.61
CA SER A 199 -7.40 -10.74 1.60
C SER A 199 -7.72 -9.24 1.58
N GLU A 200 -7.84 -8.63 0.40
CA GLU A 200 -8.25 -7.22 0.24
C GLU A 200 -9.67 -6.97 0.76
N PHE A 201 -10.57 -7.96 0.61
CA PHE A 201 -11.94 -7.89 1.12
C PHE A 201 -12.01 -7.65 2.62
N LYS A 202 -11.06 -8.18 3.40
CA LYS A 202 -11.01 -8.06 4.87
C LYS A 202 -10.89 -6.63 5.38
N THR A 203 -10.40 -5.71 4.54
CA THR A 203 -10.29 -4.28 4.83
C THR A 203 -11.28 -3.49 3.99
N SER A 204 -11.40 -3.79 2.69
CA SER A 204 -12.24 -3.02 1.77
C SER A 204 -13.74 -3.11 2.10
N SER A 205 -14.22 -4.21 2.70
CA SER A 205 -15.60 -4.32 3.20
C SER A 205 -15.90 -3.38 4.37
N CYS A 206 -14.90 -2.99 5.15
CA CYS A 206 -15.04 -2.06 6.28
C CYS A 206 -14.99 -0.58 5.84
N LYS A 207 -14.23 -0.29 4.78
CA LYS A 207 -13.94 1.07 4.30
C LYS A 207 -15.18 1.96 4.11
N PRO A 208 -16.27 1.53 3.44
CA PRO A 208 -17.39 2.44 3.10
C PRO A 208 -18.06 3.09 4.33
N CYS A 209 -18.03 2.41 5.47
CA CYS A 209 -18.61 2.90 6.72
C CYS A 209 -17.55 3.50 7.64
N HIS A 210 -16.38 2.86 7.78
CA HIS A 210 -15.35 3.28 8.74
C HIS A 210 -14.44 4.42 8.26
N ASP A 211 -14.45 4.72 6.96
CA ASP A 211 -13.79 5.90 6.37
C ASP A 211 -14.75 7.09 6.19
N ASN A 212 -16.01 6.95 6.67
CA ASN A 212 -17.02 7.99 6.60
C ASN A 212 -17.08 8.73 7.94
N GLU A 213 -16.42 9.89 8.01
CA GLU A 213 -16.33 10.70 9.24
C GLU A 213 -17.70 11.01 9.84
N GLU A 214 -18.67 11.45 9.02
CA GLU A 214 -20.02 11.78 9.50
C GLU A 214 -20.74 10.57 10.11
N MET A 215 -20.59 9.38 9.50
CA MET A 215 -21.14 8.14 10.02
C MET A 215 -20.48 7.72 11.33
N MET A 216 -19.16 7.84 11.40
CA MET A 216 -18.40 7.47 12.60
C MET A 216 -18.73 8.42 13.76
N GLU A 217 -18.81 9.73 13.52
CA GLU A 217 -19.17 10.72 14.53
C GLU A 217 -20.58 10.51 15.08
N ARG A 218 -21.60 10.35 14.21
CA ARG A 218 -22.99 10.16 14.66
C ARG A 218 -23.18 8.86 15.45
N ASN A 219 -22.35 7.85 15.19
CA ASN A 219 -22.30 6.60 15.95
C ASN A 219 -21.32 6.63 17.14
N LYS A 220 -20.67 7.77 17.41
CA LYS A 220 -19.71 7.97 18.51
C LYS A 220 -18.51 7.01 18.45
N LEU A 221 -18.04 6.73 17.24
CA LEU A 221 -16.87 5.92 16.96
C LEU A 221 -15.70 6.81 16.51
N SER A 222 -14.50 6.24 16.52
CA SER A 222 -13.28 6.93 16.08
C SER A 222 -13.32 7.24 14.58
N THR A 223 -13.13 8.51 14.22
CA THR A 223 -12.98 8.96 12.82
C THR A 223 -11.59 8.68 12.25
N MET A 224 -10.61 8.36 13.09
CA MET A 224 -9.20 8.23 12.70
C MET A 224 -8.73 6.79 12.54
N SER A 225 -9.51 5.79 12.97
CA SER A 225 -9.04 4.41 13.05
C SER A 225 -8.73 3.80 11.68
N PHE A 226 -9.55 4.09 10.66
CA PHE A 226 -9.31 3.59 9.30
C PHE A 226 -8.08 4.24 8.68
N GLU A 227 -7.96 5.56 8.75
CA GLU A 227 -6.84 6.29 8.16
C GLU A 227 -5.51 5.99 8.87
N SER A 228 -5.50 5.91 10.20
CA SER A 228 -4.30 5.50 10.95
C SER A 228 -3.85 4.08 10.64
N TYR A 229 -4.77 3.15 10.34
CA TYR A 229 -4.41 1.82 9.86
C TYR A 229 -3.77 1.88 8.46
N ARG A 230 -4.31 2.68 7.55
CA ARG A 230 -3.73 2.85 6.20
C ARG A 230 -2.31 3.42 6.25
N GLU A 231 -2.00 4.20 7.27
CA GLU A 231 -0.69 4.81 7.49
C GLU A 231 0.31 3.93 8.26
N GLU A 232 -0.12 2.81 8.83
CA GLU A 232 0.80 1.85 9.45
C GLU A 232 1.33 0.81 8.44
N TYR A 233 2.13 -0.15 8.90
CA TYR A 233 2.84 -1.08 8.04
C TYR A 233 1.93 -2.06 7.27
N HIS A 234 0.95 -2.69 7.93
CA HIS A 234 0.04 -3.63 7.26
C HIS A 234 -0.80 -2.90 6.20
N GLY A 235 -1.43 -1.77 6.53
CA GLY A 235 -2.21 -0.98 5.59
C GLY A 235 -1.38 -0.47 4.40
N LYS A 236 -0.13 -0.04 4.63
CA LYS A 236 0.79 0.37 3.56
C LYS A 236 1.15 -0.78 2.62
N VAL A 237 1.47 -1.95 3.15
CA VAL A 237 1.79 -3.12 2.33
C VAL A 237 0.57 -3.63 1.59
N GLU A 238 -0.61 -3.61 2.22
CA GLU A 238 -1.89 -3.94 1.59
C GLU A 238 -2.13 -3.06 0.37
N HIS A 239 -2.02 -1.73 0.53
CA HIS A 239 -2.21 -0.77 -0.56
C HIS A 239 -1.21 -0.93 -1.72
N LEU A 240 0.00 -1.43 -1.45
CA LEU A 240 1.00 -1.75 -2.48
C LEU A 240 0.75 -3.10 -3.19
N GLY A 241 -0.43 -3.71 -3.01
CA GLY A 241 -0.80 -5.01 -3.61
C GLY A 241 -0.30 -6.21 -2.81
N GLY A 242 -0.01 -6.02 -1.52
CA GLY A 242 0.57 -7.02 -0.64
C GLY A 242 -0.39 -7.70 0.32
N ALA A 243 -1.71 -7.60 0.13
CA ALA A 243 -2.74 -7.95 1.11
C ALA A 243 -2.60 -9.38 1.68
N VAL A 244 -2.20 -10.37 0.87
CA VAL A 244 -2.01 -11.76 1.32
C VAL A 244 -0.94 -11.91 2.42
N ALA A 245 0.02 -10.98 2.47
CA ALA A 245 1.16 -11.04 3.38
C ALA A 245 0.95 -10.27 4.70
N VAL A 246 -0.19 -9.60 4.86
CA VAL A 246 -0.46 -8.71 6.00
C VAL A 246 -1.88 -8.89 6.52
N ALA A 247 -2.12 -8.46 7.76
CA ALA A 247 -3.42 -8.57 8.40
C ALA A 247 -4.33 -7.41 7.99
N GLY A 248 -5.55 -7.72 7.56
CA GLY A 248 -6.61 -6.73 7.33
C GLY A 248 -7.44 -6.44 8.59
N CYS A 249 -8.43 -5.56 8.48
CA CYS A 249 -9.31 -5.19 9.61
C CYS A 249 -9.97 -6.43 10.25
N ALA A 250 -10.54 -7.31 9.43
CA ALA A 250 -11.22 -8.52 9.90
C ALA A 250 -10.30 -9.57 10.54
N ASP A 251 -8.99 -9.56 10.26
CA ASP A 251 -8.05 -10.49 10.91
C ASP A 251 -7.83 -10.15 12.38
N CYS A 252 -7.86 -8.85 12.71
CA CYS A 252 -7.72 -8.35 14.09
C CYS A 252 -9.07 -8.30 14.83
N HIS A 253 -10.11 -7.76 14.19
CA HIS A 253 -11.42 -7.53 14.80
C HIS A 253 -12.38 -8.71 14.66
N THR A 254 -11.97 -9.79 13.98
CA THR A 254 -12.80 -10.91 13.49
C THR A 254 -13.79 -10.48 12.39
N ALA A 255 -14.16 -11.41 11.50
CA ALA A 255 -15.02 -11.11 10.35
C ALA A 255 -16.52 -11.03 10.69
N HIS A 256 -16.97 -11.74 11.73
CA HIS A 256 -18.39 -11.74 12.13
C HIS A 256 -18.61 -11.54 13.64
N LYS A 257 -17.58 -11.39 14.49
CA LYS A 257 -17.74 -11.20 15.94
C LYS A 257 -17.02 -9.93 16.41
N GLN A 258 -17.22 -8.81 15.71
CA GLN A 258 -16.58 -7.53 16.05
C GLN A 258 -17.15 -6.99 17.35
N LEU A 259 -16.35 -7.02 18.40
CA LEU A 259 -16.73 -6.57 19.74
C LEU A 259 -15.85 -5.40 20.18
N PRO A 260 -16.37 -4.48 21.02
CA PRO A 260 -15.58 -3.40 21.59
C PRO A 260 -14.35 -3.92 22.34
N ALA A 261 -13.26 -3.14 22.38
CA ALA A 261 -12.00 -3.56 22.99
C ALA A 261 -12.06 -3.80 24.51
N ASN A 262 -13.13 -3.35 25.17
CA ASN A 262 -13.40 -3.57 26.59
C ASN A 262 -14.38 -4.74 26.84
N ASP A 263 -14.88 -5.40 25.80
CA ASP A 263 -15.74 -6.57 25.91
C ASP A 263 -14.90 -7.81 26.27
N PRO A 264 -15.28 -8.60 27.29
CA PRO A 264 -14.56 -9.82 27.68
C PRO A 264 -14.40 -10.87 26.58
N GLU A 265 -15.28 -10.91 25.58
CA GLU A 265 -15.21 -11.85 24.45
C GLU A 265 -14.48 -11.26 23.22
N SER A 266 -13.97 -10.03 23.32
CA SER A 266 -13.24 -9.39 22.22
C SER A 266 -11.92 -10.09 21.92
N SER A 267 -11.60 -10.27 20.64
CA SER A 267 -10.28 -10.74 20.19
C SER A 267 -9.12 -9.81 20.58
N LEU A 268 -9.43 -8.60 21.07
CA LEU A 268 -8.47 -7.54 21.36
C LEU A 268 -8.30 -7.25 22.85
N ILE A 269 -9.00 -7.98 23.73
CA ILE A 269 -8.90 -7.79 25.18
C ILE A 269 -7.76 -8.62 25.80
N GLY A 270 -7.00 -7.99 26.70
CA GLY A 270 -5.99 -8.68 27.53
C GLY A 270 -5.10 -9.66 26.75
N ASP A 271 -5.08 -10.91 27.21
CA ASP A 271 -4.27 -11.98 26.62
C ASP A 271 -4.81 -12.48 25.27
N ALA A 272 -6.10 -12.31 24.96
CA ALA A 272 -6.68 -12.67 23.66
C ALA A 272 -6.03 -11.89 22.52
N ARG A 273 -5.54 -10.67 22.79
CA ARG A 273 -4.76 -9.90 21.83
C ARG A 273 -3.46 -10.60 21.43
N VAL A 274 -2.81 -11.29 22.37
CA VAL A 274 -1.60 -12.09 22.08
C VAL A 274 -1.96 -13.23 21.15
N GLU A 275 -3.05 -13.94 21.40
CA GLU A 275 -3.53 -15.00 20.51
C GLU A 275 -3.84 -14.48 19.11
N THR A 276 -4.51 -13.33 19.00
CA THR A 276 -4.82 -12.66 17.72
C THR A 276 -3.55 -12.34 16.94
N CYS A 277 -2.56 -11.69 17.56
CA CYS A 277 -1.29 -11.41 16.89
C CYS A 277 -0.50 -12.69 16.56
N SER A 278 -0.59 -13.73 17.40
CA SER A 278 0.11 -15.00 17.22
C SER A 278 -0.34 -15.80 16.00
N LYS A 279 -1.51 -15.49 15.42
CA LYS A 279 -1.95 -16.07 14.13
C LYS A 279 -0.96 -15.82 13.00
N CYS A 280 -0.26 -14.68 13.04
CA CYS A 280 0.74 -14.30 12.05
C CYS A 280 2.15 -14.13 12.65
N HIS A 281 2.25 -13.82 13.94
CA HIS A 281 3.51 -13.61 14.66
C HIS A 281 3.69 -14.68 15.74
N GLU A 282 4.21 -15.86 15.38
CA GLU A 282 4.26 -17.05 16.24
C GLU A 282 4.83 -16.81 17.66
N LYS A 283 5.75 -15.85 17.83
CA LYS A 283 6.37 -15.51 19.13
C LYS A 283 5.90 -14.16 19.67
N ALA A 284 4.71 -13.71 19.28
CA ALA A 284 4.05 -12.57 19.88
C ALA A 284 3.87 -12.79 21.40
N ASN A 285 3.97 -11.71 22.16
CA ASN A 285 3.95 -11.74 23.62
C ASN A 285 3.32 -10.46 24.16
N ALA A 286 3.15 -10.38 25.49
CA ALA A 286 2.52 -9.26 26.16
C ALA A 286 3.18 -7.89 25.89
N ASN A 287 4.47 -7.85 25.56
CA ASN A 287 5.12 -6.61 25.15
C ASN A 287 4.84 -6.29 23.68
N PHE A 288 4.88 -7.28 22.79
CA PHE A 288 4.59 -7.13 21.36
C PHE A 288 3.24 -6.46 21.14
N VAL A 289 2.20 -6.93 21.82
CA VAL A 289 0.81 -6.46 21.64
C VAL A 289 0.49 -5.09 22.26
N LYS A 290 1.50 -4.44 22.86
CA LYS A 290 1.44 -3.01 23.21
C LYS A 290 1.70 -2.10 22.00
N TYR A 291 2.03 -2.68 20.84
CA TYR A 291 2.00 -1.97 19.57
C TYR A 291 0.57 -1.48 19.34
N ALA A 292 0.45 -0.23 18.89
CA ALA A 292 -0.84 0.39 18.66
C ALA A 292 -1.05 0.57 17.15
N PRO A 293 -1.86 -0.29 16.49
CA PRO A 293 -2.08 -0.23 15.04
C PRO A 293 -2.81 1.04 14.59
N HIS A 294 -3.66 1.61 15.45
CA HIS A 294 -4.43 2.82 15.16
C HIS A 294 -3.82 4.08 15.80
N ALA A 295 -2.56 4.04 16.20
CA ALA A 295 -1.91 5.20 16.79
C ALA A 295 -1.41 6.16 15.71
N THR A 296 -1.72 7.44 15.88
CA THR A 296 -1.29 8.50 14.97
C THR A 296 -0.58 9.61 15.73
N HIS A 297 0.42 10.20 15.08
CA HIS A 297 1.13 11.37 15.59
C HIS A 297 0.31 12.65 15.48
N HIS A 298 -0.86 12.63 14.83
CA HIS A 298 -1.80 13.76 14.77
C HIS A 298 -2.65 13.92 16.05
N ASP A 299 -2.71 12.89 16.88
CA ASP A 299 -3.47 12.90 18.14
C ASP A 299 -2.50 13.03 19.33
N SER A 300 -2.20 14.27 19.68
CA SER A 300 -1.29 14.59 20.79
C SER A 300 -1.86 14.27 22.17
N GLU A 301 -3.18 14.13 22.30
CA GLU A 301 -3.83 13.87 23.57
C GLU A 301 -3.68 12.40 23.96
N ASN A 302 -3.95 11.49 23.02
CA ASN A 302 -3.86 10.04 23.28
C ASN A 302 -2.47 9.46 22.97
N TYR A 303 -1.73 10.05 22.03
CA TYR A 303 -0.40 9.56 21.61
C TYR A 303 0.70 10.63 21.68
N PRO A 304 0.93 11.27 22.85
CA PRO A 304 1.89 12.37 23.00
C PRO A 304 3.32 11.97 22.62
N LEU A 305 3.71 10.71 22.87
CA LEU A 305 5.05 10.21 22.53
C LEU A 305 5.28 10.20 21.01
N LEU A 306 4.28 9.78 20.22
CA LEU A 306 4.39 9.77 18.76
C LEU A 306 4.37 11.19 18.20
N TYR A 307 3.50 12.05 18.73
CA TYR A 307 3.47 13.47 18.38
C TYR A 307 4.85 14.12 18.58
N TRP A 308 5.43 14.03 19.78
CA TRP A 308 6.72 14.66 20.06
C TRP A 308 7.87 14.02 19.27
N THR A 309 7.84 12.70 19.04
CA THR A 309 8.81 12.04 18.16
C THR A 309 8.76 12.64 16.76
N PHE A 310 7.56 12.75 16.18
CA PHE A 310 7.37 13.33 14.85
C PHE A 310 7.83 14.79 14.78
N ILE A 311 7.48 15.61 15.77
CA ILE A 311 7.90 17.03 15.82
C ILE A 311 9.42 17.15 15.90
N VAL A 312 10.09 16.34 16.73
CA VAL A 312 11.56 16.35 16.85
C VAL A 312 12.23 15.90 15.55
N MET A 313 11.74 14.81 14.93
CA MET A 313 12.30 14.29 13.67
C MET A 313 12.08 15.28 12.51
N THR A 314 10.89 15.85 12.41
CA THR A 314 10.58 16.89 11.42
C THR A 314 11.45 18.14 11.64
N GLY A 315 11.60 18.58 12.90
CA GLY A 315 12.47 19.70 13.25
C GLY A 315 13.93 19.45 12.88
N LEU A 316 14.44 18.24 13.14
CA LEU A 316 15.78 17.82 12.72
C LEU A 316 15.94 17.90 11.20
N LEU A 317 14.98 17.35 10.46
CA LEU A 317 14.98 17.35 9.00
C LEU A 317 14.97 18.77 8.43
N CYS A 318 14.04 19.61 8.87
CA CYS A 318 13.95 21.01 8.44
C CYS A 318 15.20 21.80 8.80
N GLY A 319 15.77 21.56 9.99
CA GLY A 319 17.01 22.20 10.43
C GLY A 319 18.22 21.84 9.57
N VAL A 320 18.43 20.54 9.33
CA VAL A 320 19.53 20.04 8.50
C VAL A 320 19.38 20.56 7.06
N PHE A 321 18.22 20.40 6.43
CA PHE A 321 18.03 20.89 5.07
C PHE A 321 18.16 22.41 4.98
N GLY A 322 17.58 23.16 5.92
CA GLY A 322 17.69 24.61 5.96
C GLY A 322 19.16 25.09 5.99
N ILE A 323 19.99 24.50 6.85
CA ILE A 323 21.40 24.86 6.97
C ILE A 323 22.17 24.48 5.70
N PHE A 324 22.06 23.24 5.24
CA PHE A 324 22.90 22.74 4.15
C PHE A 324 22.45 23.21 2.76
N TRP A 325 21.15 23.41 2.53
CA TRP A 325 20.70 24.01 1.28
C TRP A 325 21.04 25.49 1.21
N LEU A 326 20.91 26.24 2.31
CA LEU A 326 21.38 27.62 2.36
C LEU A 326 22.87 27.68 2.06
N HIS A 327 23.66 26.80 2.68
CA HIS A 327 25.09 26.67 2.42
C HIS A 327 25.40 26.42 0.93
N THR A 328 24.75 25.43 0.31
CA THR A 328 24.89 25.12 -1.12
C THR A 328 24.49 26.29 -2.02
N ILE A 329 23.39 26.99 -1.71
CA ILE A 329 22.92 28.15 -2.47
C ILE A 329 23.92 29.31 -2.38
N LEU A 330 24.40 29.62 -1.16
CA LEU A 330 25.41 30.66 -0.95
C LEU A 330 26.71 30.33 -1.70
N TRP A 331 27.11 29.06 -1.71
CA TRP A 331 28.25 28.60 -2.51
C TRP A 331 28.02 28.83 -3.99
N LEU A 332 26.90 28.36 -4.55
CA LEU A 332 26.57 28.53 -5.96
C LEU A 332 26.59 30.00 -6.39
N ILE A 333 25.96 30.88 -5.61
CA ILE A 333 25.96 32.33 -5.86
C ILE A 333 27.39 32.86 -5.89
N ARG A 334 28.20 32.49 -4.89
CA ARG A 334 29.56 33.02 -4.76
C ARG A 334 30.49 32.51 -5.86
N SER A 335 30.49 31.20 -6.14
CA SER A 335 31.28 30.62 -7.24
C SER A 335 30.86 31.21 -8.59
N TYR A 336 29.57 31.49 -8.81
CA TYR A 336 29.10 32.14 -10.02
C TYR A 336 29.64 33.58 -10.16
N ILE A 337 29.58 34.38 -9.09
CA ILE A 337 30.10 35.75 -9.08
C ILE A 337 31.61 35.77 -9.39
N GLU A 338 32.40 34.92 -8.73
CA GLU A 338 33.85 34.86 -8.92
C GLU A 338 34.23 34.39 -10.32
N LYS A 339 33.57 33.34 -10.83
CA LYS A 339 33.77 32.89 -12.21
C LYS A 339 33.40 33.95 -13.24
N ASN A 340 32.29 34.68 -13.03
CA ASN A 340 31.93 35.77 -13.93
C ASN A 340 32.91 36.94 -13.86
N LYS A 341 33.45 37.26 -12.68
CA LYS A 341 34.50 38.26 -12.52
C LYS A 341 35.77 37.87 -13.29
N LEU A 342 36.19 36.61 -13.18
CA LEU A 342 37.33 36.05 -13.91
C LEU A 342 37.10 36.06 -15.43
N ARG A 343 35.90 35.66 -15.89
CA ARG A 343 35.51 35.73 -17.31
C ARG A 343 35.54 37.16 -17.86
N ARG A 344 35.06 38.15 -17.09
CA ARG A 344 35.15 39.57 -17.45
C ARG A 344 36.60 40.07 -17.55
N GLN A 345 37.52 39.46 -16.80
CA GLN A 345 38.96 39.73 -16.88
C GLN A 345 39.65 38.97 -18.02
N GLY A 346 38.90 38.24 -18.86
CA GLY A 346 39.45 37.43 -19.94
C GLY A 346 40.11 36.13 -19.48
N ILE A 347 40.02 35.79 -18.19
CA ILE A 347 40.58 34.56 -17.62
C ILE A 347 39.55 33.44 -17.78
N PHE A 348 39.67 32.70 -18.88
CA PHE A 348 38.98 31.43 -19.05
C PHE A 348 39.86 30.34 -18.45
N HIS A 349 39.38 29.62 -17.42
CA HIS A 349 40.11 28.48 -16.88
C HIS A 349 40.24 27.42 -17.98
N GLU A 350 41.44 27.25 -18.52
CA GLU A 350 41.76 26.11 -19.37
C GLU A 350 41.68 24.84 -18.52
N SER A 351 41.21 23.75 -19.13
CA SER A 351 41.31 22.39 -18.59
C SER A 351 42.77 22.12 -18.21
N HIS A 352 43.12 22.32 -16.93
CA HIS A 352 44.42 21.94 -16.42
C HIS A 352 44.54 20.43 -16.60
N ASN A 353 45.28 19.97 -17.61
CA ASN A 353 45.80 18.61 -17.63
C ASN A 353 46.81 18.54 -16.47
N PRO A 354 46.47 17.88 -15.35
CA PRO A 354 47.33 17.90 -14.19
C PRO A 354 48.62 17.16 -14.53
N LYS A 355 49.77 17.82 -14.35
CA LYS A 355 51.09 17.20 -14.60
C LYS A 355 51.43 16.10 -13.59
N VAL A 356 50.72 16.05 -12.46
CA VAL A 356 50.96 15.13 -11.34
C VAL A 356 49.64 14.60 -10.81
N PHE A 357 49.53 13.28 -10.66
CA PHE A 357 48.38 12.61 -10.04
C PHE A 357 48.74 12.13 -8.64
N TYR A 358 47.93 12.49 -7.65
CA TYR A 358 48.05 11.98 -6.27
C TYR A 358 46.98 10.91 -6.02
N LYS A 359 47.37 9.80 -5.39
CA LYS A 359 46.42 8.75 -4.99
C LYS A 359 45.64 9.22 -3.75
N ARG A 360 44.43 9.74 -3.96
CA ARG A 360 43.53 10.16 -2.87
C ARG A 360 42.88 8.98 -2.14
N PHE A 361 42.45 7.96 -2.89
CA PHE A 361 41.74 6.79 -2.37
C PHE A 361 42.39 5.47 -2.81
N THR A 362 42.46 4.51 -1.89
CA THR A 362 42.85 3.12 -2.11
C THR A 362 41.76 2.34 -2.84
N LEU A 363 42.10 1.16 -3.37
CA LEU A 363 41.11 0.29 -4.02
C LEU A 363 40.04 -0.16 -3.02
N MET A 364 40.43 -0.47 -1.78
CA MET A 364 39.48 -0.90 -0.76
C MET A 364 38.46 0.19 -0.42
N GLU A 365 38.90 1.44 -0.21
CA GLU A 365 37.98 2.57 0.04
C GLU A 365 37.00 2.77 -1.12
N LYS A 366 37.46 2.62 -2.37
CA LYS A 366 36.59 2.70 -3.55
C LYS A 366 35.58 1.56 -3.61
N LEU A 367 35.99 0.34 -3.26
CA LEU A 367 35.10 -0.82 -3.22
C LEU A 367 34.04 -0.68 -2.11
N LEU A 368 34.44 -0.26 -0.91
CA LEU A 368 33.51 0.03 0.18
C LEU A 368 32.50 1.11 -0.21
N HIS A 369 32.96 2.20 -0.83
CA HIS A 369 32.08 3.25 -1.31
C HIS A 369 31.12 2.74 -2.40
N PHE A 370 31.60 1.92 -3.33
CA PHE A 370 30.74 1.33 -4.36
C PHE A 370 29.67 0.40 -3.76
N MET A 371 30.04 -0.44 -2.79
CA MET A 371 29.10 -1.29 -2.05
C MET A 371 28.07 -0.45 -1.27
N MET A 372 28.52 0.63 -0.62
CA MET A 372 27.64 1.57 0.08
C MET A 372 26.67 2.24 -0.90
N MET A 373 27.15 2.74 -2.04
CA MET A 373 26.31 3.39 -3.04
C MET A 373 25.23 2.45 -3.59
N THR A 374 25.59 1.22 -3.96
CA THR A 374 24.63 0.27 -4.54
C THR A 374 23.61 -0.23 -3.50
N SER A 375 24.05 -0.53 -2.28
CA SER A 375 23.12 -0.90 -1.20
C SER A 375 22.21 0.25 -0.78
N PHE A 376 22.74 1.47 -0.62
CA PHE A 376 21.96 2.64 -0.25
C PHE A 376 20.89 2.95 -1.29
N LEU A 377 21.24 2.94 -2.58
CA LEU A 377 20.26 3.11 -3.66
C LEU A 377 19.18 2.02 -3.61
N GLY A 378 19.57 0.76 -3.36
CA GLY A 378 18.61 -0.33 -3.19
C GLY A 378 17.68 -0.14 -2.00
N LEU A 379 18.19 0.31 -0.85
CA LEU A 379 17.40 0.61 0.35
C LEU A 379 16.40 1.75 0.10
N VAL A 380 16.85 2.81 -0.57
CA VAL A 380 15.98 3.96 -0.91
C VAL A 380 14.90 3.55 -1.91
N LEU A 381 15.26 2.83 -2.98
CA LEU A 381 14.29 2.40 -4.00
C LEU A 381 13.22 1.45 -3.45
N THR A 382 13.58 0.63 -2.47
CA THR A 382 12.64 -0.32 -1.84
C THR A 382 11.84 0.31 -0.70
N GLY A 383 12.39 1.29 0.02
CA GLY A 383 11.73 1.96 1.16
C GLY A 383 10.82 3.12 0.77
N LEU A 384 11.16 3.88 -0.28
CA LEU A 384 10.38 5.05 -0.70
C LEU A 384 8.91 4.75 -1.09
N PRO A 385 8.61 3.65 -1.82
CA PRO A 385 7.22 3.28 -2.09
C PRO A 385 6.39 3.09 -0.82
N LEU A 386 6.99 2.55 0.24
CA LEU A 386 6.33 2.34 1.53
C LEU A 386 6.09 3.66 2.27
N LYS A 387 7.06 4.60 2.23
CA LYS A 387 6.91 5.93 2.85
C LYS A 387 5.84 6.76 2.14
N PHE A 388 5.79 6.71 0.82
CA PHE A 388 4.91 7.53 -0.03
C PHE A 388 3.84 6.67 -0.71
N VAL A 389 3.15 5.84 0.06
CA VAL A 389 2.21 4.82 -0.45
C VAL A 389 1.10 5.40 -1.34
N GLU A 390 0.63 6.61 -1.03
CA GLU A 390 -0.41 7.29 -1.80
C GLU A 390 0.10 7.96 -3.08
N ALA A 391 1.43 8.03 -3.27
CA ALA A 391 1.98 8.67 -4.45
C ALA A 391 1.71 7.81 -5.70
N PRO A 392 1.30 8.40 -6.84
CA PRO A 392 0.95 7.64 -8.05
C PRO A 392 2.07 6.75 -8.60
N TRP A 393 3.34 7.09 -8.30
CA TRP A 393 4.50 6.32 -8.74
C TRP A 393 4.85 5.15 -7.80
N ALA A 394 4.35 5.14 -6.56
CA ALA A 394 4.76 4.17 -5.54
C ALA A 394 4.34 2.74 -5.89
N ILE A 395 3.07 2.55 -6.29
CA ILE A 395 2.55 1.25 -6.73
C ILE A 395 3.32 0.75 -7.96
N GLY A 396 3.53 1.62 -8.95
CA GLY A 396 4.28 1.27 -10.16
C GLY A 396 5.72 0.85 -9.88
N LEU A 397 6.41 1.58 -8.98
CA LEU A 397 7.76 1.23 -8.55
C LEU A 397 7.79 -0.08 -7.75
N ALA A 398 6.85 -0.28 -6.82
CA ALA A 398 6.74 -1.52 -6.05
C ALA A 398 6.51 -2.73 -6.99
N HIS A 399 5.62 -2.63 -7.97
CA HIS A 399 5.39 -3.67 -8.96
C HIS A 399 6.62 -3.93 -9.84
N MET A 400 7.34 -2.88 -10.25
CA MET A 400 8.59 -3.03 -11.02
C MET A 400 9.67 -3.78 -10.21
N LEU A 401 9.66 -3.64 -8.88
CA LEU A 401 10.55 -4.38 -7.97
C LEU A 401 10.05 -5.80 -7.65
N GLY A 402 8.93 -6.24 -8.22
CA GLY A 402 8.34 -7.57 -7.99
C GLY A 402 7.32 -7.63 -6.86
N GLY A 403 6.72 -6.49 -6.49
CA GLY A 403 5.75 -6.36 -5.40
C GLY A 403 6.40 -6.08 -4.04
N PRO A 404 5.59 -5.75 -3.01
CA PRO A 404 6.09 -5.36 -1.69
C PRO A 404 6.91 -6.46 -1.00
N GLN A 405 6.60 -7.74 -1.23
CA GLN A 405 7.32 -8.87 -0.64
C GLN A 405 8.75 -8.97 -1.20
N MET A 406 8.90 -8.84 -2.52
CA MET A 406 10.21 -8.85 -3.17
C MET A 406 11.00 -7.58 -2.83
N ALA A 407 10.35 -6.41 -2.82
CA ALA A 407 10.97 -5.16 -2.39
C ALA A 407 11.52 -5.28 -0.95
N GLY A 408 10.76 -5.86 -0.03
CA GLY A 408 11.23 -6.13 1.34
C GLY A 408 12.41 -7.11 1.40
N LEU A 409 12.46 -8.12 0.51
CA LEU A 409 13.60 -9.03 0.42
C LEU A 409 14.86 -8.30 -0.08
N ILE A 410 14.74 -7.50 -1.14
CA ILE A 410 15.85 -6.69 -1.66
C ILE A 410 16.34 -5.71 -0.58
N HIS A 411 15.42 -5.06 0.13
CA HIS A 411 15.73 -4.14 1.22
C HIS A 411 16.61 -4.80 2.29
N ARG A 412 16.24 -6.01 2.73
CA ARG A 412 16.99 -6.80 3.71
C ARG A 412 18.37 -7.23 3.22
N TRP A 413 18.51 -7.59 1.95
CA TRP A 413 19.83 -7.88 1.36
C TRP A 413 20.73 -6.65 1.31
N CYS A 414 20.19 -5.50 0.90
CA CYS A 414 20.92 -4.25 0.91
C CYS A 414 21.28 -3.80 2.34
N ALA A 415 20.42 -4.08 3.33
CA ALA A 415 20.71 -3.84 4.73
C ALA A 415 21.85 -4.74 5.25
N ALA A 416 21.86 -6.03 4.90
CA ALA A 416 22.94 -6.95 5.26
C ALA A 416 24.29 -6.52 4.67
N LEU A 417 24.30 -6.09 3.40
CA LEU A 417 25.47 -5.50 2.76
C LEU A 417 25.93 -4.23 3.50
N THR A 418 24.96 -3.45 3.99
CA THR A 418 25.18 -2.25 4.77
C THR A 418 25.86 -2.50 6.11
N PHE A 419 25.35 -3.44 6.89
CA PHE A 419 26.01 -3.86 8.13
C PHE A 419 27.43 -4.40 7.87
N THR A 420 27.65 -5.09 6.74
CA THR A 420 28.96 -5.63 6.39
C THR A 420 30.01 -4.54 6.22
N TYR A 421 29.77 -3.54 5.36
CA TYR A 421 30.77 -2.47 5.19
C TYR A 421 30.85 -1.56 6.42
N PHE A 422 29.77 -1.40 7.19
CA PHE A 422 29.78 -0.63 8.42
C PHE A 422 30.70 -1.26 9.48
N ILE A 423 30.59 -2.58 9.68
CA ILE A 423 31.48 -3.34 10.58
C ILE A 423 32.94 -3.23 10.11
N ILE A 424 33.20 -3.40 8.81
CA ILE A 424 34.56 -3.24 8.25
C ILE A 424 35.10 -1.83 8.54
N THR A 425 34.26 -0.80 8.38
CA THR A 425 34.65 0.60 8.61
C THR A 425 34.93 0.87 10.10
N ILE A 426 34.15 0.28 11.02
CA ILE A 426 34.43 0.33 12.48
C ILE A 426 35.78 -0.32 12.79
N ILE A 427 36.01 -1.54 12.30
CA ILE A 427 37.28 -2.26 12.51
C ILE A 427 38.46 -1.46 11.97
N TRP A 428 38.32 -0.87 10.78
CA TRP A 428 39.34 -0.03 10.16
C TRP A 428 39.61 1.25 10.97
N SER A 429 38.56 1.88 11.51
CA SER A 429 38.67 3.07 12.36
C SER A 429 39.40 2.74 13.67
N ILE A 430 39.06 1.61 14.30
CA ILE A 430 39.75 1.11 15.51
C ILE A 430 41.21 0.81 15.21
N TYR A 431 41.49 0.13 14.10
CA TYR A 431 42.86 -0.18 13.67
C TYR A 431 43.69 1.11 13.44
N PHE A 432 43.12 2.11 12.76
CA PHE A 432 43.78 3.38 12.53
C PHE A 432 44.12 4.10 13.84
N LEU A 433 43.14 4.22 14.74
CA LEU A 433 43.29 4.95 16.00
C LEU A 433 44.23 4.25 16.98
N LEU A 434 44.12 2.93 17.13
CA LEU A 434 44.80 2.21 18.22
C LEU A 434 46.06 1.45 17.79
N ILE A 435 46.10 0.91 16.56
CA ILE A 435 47.10 -0.10 16.18
C ILE A 435 48.11 0.43 15.16
N LYS A 436 47.66 1.20 14.17
CA LYS A 436 48.51 1.65 13.06
C LYS A 436 49.71 2.47 13.58
N PRO A 437 50.96 2.07 13.33
CA PRO A 437 52.12 2.81 13.80
C PRO A 437 52.34 4.05 12.92
N THR A 438 51.87 5.22 13.37
CA THR A 438 52.11 6.52 12.72
C THR A 438 53.09 7.40 13.50
N GLY A 439 53.47 7.01 14.72
CA GLY A 439 54.27 7.83 15.64
C GLY A 439 53.45 8.84 16.46
N GLU A 440 52.15 8.92 16.21
CA GLU A 440 51.22 9.80 16.90
C GLU A 440 50.45 9.06 18.00
N ASN A 441 50.08 9.77 19.06
CA ASN A 441 49.18 9.24 20.10
C ASN A 441 47.71 9.23 19.64
N PHE A 442 46.83 8.60 20.43
CA PHE A 442 45.41 8.47 20.11
C PHE A 442 44.72 9.81 19.78
N PHE A 443 44.94 10.84 20.60
CA PHE A 443 44.30 12.16 20.40
C PHE A 443 44.85 12.91 19.19
N GLN A 444 46.15 12.78 18.92
CA GLN A 444 46.77 13.34 17.74
C GLN A 444 46.23 12.70 16.46
N LYS A 445 45.98 11.39 16.47
CA LYS A 445 45.32 10.71 15.35
C LYS A 445 43.87 11.13 15.22
N LEU A 446 43.11 11.14 16.33
CA LEU A 446 41.67 11.42 16.31
C LEU A 446 41.36 12.83 15.82
N PHE A 447 42.09 13.84 16.31
CA PHE A 447 41.89 15.24 15.93
C PHE A 447 42.83 15.72 14.82
N GLY A 448 43.67 14.82 14.29
CA GLY A 448 44.64 15.10 13.24
C GLY A 448 44.00 15.32 11.86
N PRO A 449 44.78 15.80 10.88
CA PRO A 449 44.30 16.12 9.54
C PRO A 449 43.91 14.88 8.71
N ASP A 450 44.41 13.70 9.08
CA ASP A 450 44.09 12.43 8.41
C ASP A 450 42.81 11.76 8.93
N SER A 451 42.24 12.26 10.03
CA SER A 451 41.01 11.76 10.63
C SER A 451 39.77 12.47 10.08
N LEU A 452 38.68 11.71 10.01
CA LEU A 452 37.36 12.22 9.64
C LEU A 452 36.58 12.77 10.86
N PHE A 453 37.18 12.76 12.05
CA PHE A 453 36.57 13.35 13.25
C PHE A 453 36.76 14.87 13.28
N PRO A 454 35.73 15.66 13.68
CA PRO A 454 35.85 17.11 13.77
C PRO A 454 36.92 17.60 14.74
N ASN A 455 37.60 18.69 14.40
CA ASN A 455 38.64 19.35 15.19
C ASN A 455 38.47 20.88 15.20
N PHE A 456 39.31 21.59 15.97
CA PHE A 456 39.22 23.06 16.09
C PHE A 456 39.51 23.83 14.80
N LYS A 457 40.23 23.23 13.84
CA LYS A 457 40.45 23.85 12.53
C LYS A 457 39.17 23.88 11.71
N ASP A 458 38.30 22.88 11.82
CA ASP A 458 37.01 22.87 11.13
C ASP A 458 36.16 24.10 11.49
N GLY A 459 36.14 24.50 12.78
CA GLY A 459 35.45 25.71 13.22
C GLY A 459 36.02 27.00 12.59
N ARG A 460 37.35 27.07 12.45
CA ARG A 460 38.00 28.20 11.75
C ARG A 460 37.69 28.20 10.26
N ASP A 461 37.63 27.03 9.64
CA ASP A 461 37.33 26.87 8.22
C ASP A 461 35.85 27.20 7.92
N ILE A 462 34.92 26.88 8.83
CA ILE A 462 33.51 27.30 8.74
C ILE A 462 33.40 28.82 8.79
N VAL A 463 34.04 29.48 9.78
CA VAL A 463 34.04 30.95 9.88
C VAL A 463 34.68 31.58 8.63
N GLY A 464 35.78 31.00 8.13
CA GLY A 464 36.40 31.40 6.87
C GLY A 464 35.45 31.28 5.68
N MET A 465 34.66 30.19 5.63
CA MET A 465 33.67 29.98 4.59
C MET A 465 32.53 31.00 4.65
N CYS A 466 32.02 31.28 5.84
CA CYS A 466 31.02 32.34 6.01
C CYS A 466 31.56 33.69 5.55
N LYS A 467 32.80 34.04 5.89
CA LYS A 467 33.43 35.27 5.39
C LYS A 467 33.51 35.28 3.87
N TRP A 468 33.89 34.16 3.25
CA TRP A 468 33.95 34.04 1.79
C TRP A 468 32.58 34.18 1.12
N PHE A 469 31.54 33.52 1.64
CA PHE A 469 30.17 33.63 1.13
C PHE A 469 29.69 35.09 1.08
N PHE A 470 29.98 35.87 2.13
CA PHE A 470 29.62 37.30 2.20
C PHE A 470 30.69 38.24 1.61
N GLY A 471 31.72 37.71 0.94
CA GLY A 471 32.76 38.50 0.27
C GLY A 471 33.73 39.24 1.21
N ALA A 472 33.76 38.88 2.49
CA ALA A 472 34.62 39.45 3.53
C ALA A 472 35.95 38.70 3.70
N GLY A 473 36.27 37.73 2.84
CA GLY A 473 37.52 36.97 2.89
C GLY A 473 37.75 36.09 1.66
N GLU A 474 38.94 35.51 1.57
CA GLU A 474 39.30 34.49 0.58
C GLU A 474 38.83 33.10 1.00
N VAL A 475 38.82 32.17 0.05
CA VAL A 475 38.53 30.75 0.32
C VAL A 475 39.58 30.20 1.30
N PRO A 476 39.18 29.63 2.46
CA PRO A 476 40.10 29.02 3.39
C PRO A 476 40.81 27.80 2.79
N LYS A 477 42.03 27.57 3.27
CA LYS A 477 42.83 26.40 2.91
C LYS A 477 42.47 25.23 3.83
N PHE A 478 41.87 24.21 3.26
CA PHE A 478 41.45 23.01 3.99
C PHE A 478 42.59 22.01 4.16
N ASP A 479 42.43 21.12 5.15
CA ASP A 479 43.27 19.94 5.31
C ASP A 479 42.89 18.86 4.28
N ARG A 480 43.45 17.65 4.44
CA ARG A 480 43.10 16.49 3.62
C ARG A 480 41.60 16.24 3.55
N TRP A 481 40.91 16.41 4.69
CA TRP A 481 39.47 16.31 4.82
C TRP A 481 38.86 17.66 5.19
N THR A 482 37.87 18.07 4.42
CA THR A 482 37.10 19.30 4.66
C THR A 482 36.06 19.08 5.76
N TYR A 483 35.57 20.16 6.38
CA TYR A 483 34.60 20.03 7.47
C TYR A 483 33.27 19.41 7.02
N TRP A 484 32.86 19.60 5.77
CA TRP A 484 31.65 18.96 5.23
C TRP A 484 31.88 17.49 4.90
N GLU A 485 33.06 17.07 4.43
CA GLU A 485 33.37 15.64 4.26
C GLU A 485 33.41 14.91 5.60
N LYS A 486 33.92 15.57 6.65
CA LYS A 486 33.85 15.06 8.03
C LYS A 486 32.42 14.97 8.54
N PHE A 487 31.61 15.99 8.27
CA PHE A 487 30.19 15.97 8.59
C PHE A 487 29.46 14.84 7.86
N ASP A 488 29.64 14.69 6.55
CA ASP A 488 29.05 13.61 5.75
C ASP A 488 29.37 12.23 6.35
N PHE A 489 30.64 12.01 6.72
CA PHE A 489 31.06 10.77 7.36
C PHE A 489 30.37 10.56 8.73
N LEU A 490 30.37 11.58 9.59
CA LEU A 490 29.78 11.48 10.93
C LEU A 490 28.25 11.34 10.88
N ALA A 491 27.59 12.06 9.98
CA ALA A 491 26.16 12.01 9.75
C ALA A 491 25.75 10.61 9.27
N VAL A 492 26.51 9.99 8.36
CA VAL A 492 26.26 8.60 7.96
C VAL A 492 26.48 7.64 9.12
N PHE A 493 27.48 7.85 9.99
CA PHE A 493 27.69 7.02 11.18
C PHE A 493 26.51 7.09 12.16
N TRP A 494 26.01 8.30 12.42
CA TRP A 494 24.82 8.54 13.23
C TRP A 494 23.58 7.91 12.58
N GLY A 495 23.35 8.21 11.32
CA GLY A 495 22.23 7.69 10.54
C GLY A 495 22.23 6.17 10.53
N MET A 496 23.39 5.53 10.35
CA MET A 496 23.53 4.08 10.39
C MET A 496 23.18 3.47 11.75
N PHE A 497 23.47 4.16 12.85
CA PHE A 497 23.03 3.73 14.17
C PHE A 497 21.51 3.87 14.31
N ALA A 498 20.94 5.03 13.94
CA ALA A 498 19.52 5.30 14.06
C ALA A 498 18.67 4.38 13.15
N ILE A 499 18.92 4.38 11.83
CA ILE A 499 18.19 3.53 10.86
C ILE A 499 18.58 2.06 11.01
N GLY A 500 19.82 1.74 11.34
CA GLY A 500 20.27 0.35 11.49
C GLY A 500 19.64 -0.30 12.71
N PHE A 501 19.62 0.39 13.85
CA PHE A 501 18.99 -0.15 15.06
C PHE A 501 17.47 -0.26 14.91
N THR A 502 16.79 0.81 14.47
CA THR A 502 15.34 0.76 14.22
C THR A 502 14.98 -0.24 13.12
N GLY A 503 15.81 -0.38 12.08
CA GLY A 503 15.60 -1.38 11.03
C GLY A 503 15.72 -2.81 11.55
N LEU A 504 16.67 -3.09 12.45
CA LEU A 504 16.77 -4.39 13.13
C LEU A 504 15.55 -4.67 14.02
N MET A 505 15.07 -3.66 14.74
CA MET A 505 13.83 -3.75 15.52
C MET A 505 12.65 -4.17 14.65
N LEU A 506 12.50 -3.55 13.48
CA LEU A 506 11.40 -3.81 12.55
C LEU A 506 11.58 -5.09 11.72
N TRP A 507 12.81 -5.53 11.49
CA TRP A 507 13.09 -6.81 10.83
C TRP A 507 12.78 -7.99 11.77
N MET A 508 13.11 -7.88 13.06
CA MET A 508 12.92 -8.97 14.03
C MET A 508 12.05 -8.54 15.23
N PRO A 509 10.80 -8.10 15.00
CA PRO A 509 10.01 -7.45 16.05
C PRO A 509 9.69 -8.40 17.21
N GLU A 510 9.46 -9.68 16.93
CA GLU A 510 9.25 -10.72 17.97
C GLU A 510 10.46 -10.93 18.89
N PHE A 511 11.70 -10.76 18.38
CA PHE A 511 12.91 -10.85 19.19
C PHE A 511 13.05 -9.63 20.10
N PHE A 512 12.91 -8.43 19.53
CA PHE A 512 13.05 -7.18 20.26
C PHE A 512 11.91 -6.96 21.29
N ALA A 513 10.72 -7.49 21.03
CA ALA A 513 9.60 -7.45 21.96
C ALA A 513 9.85 -8.20 23.27
N ARG A 514 10.85 -9.11 23.32
CA ARG A 514 11.23 -9.80 24.57
C ARG A 514 11.74 -8.84 25.64
N PHE A 515 12.28 -7.69 25.24
CA PHE A 515 12.88 -6.71 26.14
C PHE A 515 12.39 -5.27 25.92
N MET A 516 11.65 -5.00 24.84
CA MET A 516 11.03 -3.69 24.59
C MET A 516 9.52 -3.78 24.45
N PRO A 517 8.78 -2.78 24.95
CA PRO A 517 7.33 -2.69 24.76
C PRO A 517 6.97 -2.32 23.32
N GLY A 518 5.79 -2.73 22.88
CA GLY A 518 5.35 -2.61 21.50
C GLY A 518 5.25 -1.17 20.96
N TRP A 519 5.00 -0.19 21.83
CA TRP A 519 5.02 1.24 21.46
C TRP A 519 6.40 1.68 20.95
N ALA A 520 7.49 0.99 21.33
CA ALA A 520 8.82 1.29 20.81
C ALA A 520 8.92 1.02 19.31
N PHE A 521 8.13 0.08 18.77
CA PHE A 521 8.05 -0.14 17.32
C PHE A 521 7.28 0.97 16.62
N ASN A 522 6.23 1.54 17.22
CA ASN A 522 5.56 2.73 16.68
C ASN A 522 6.56 3.90 16.53
N VAL A 523 7.42 4.13 17.53
CA VAL A 523 8.50 5.13 17.47
C VAL A 523 9.55 4.76 16.43
N ALA A 524 9.97 3.49 16.39
CA ALA A 524 10.99 3.03 15.45
C ALA A 524 10.56 3.22 13.99
N ILE A 525 9.27 3.04 13.65
CA ILE A 525 8.74 3.29 12.31
C ILE A 525 8.94 4.76 11.91
N ILE A 526 8.61 5.71 12.78
CA ILE A 526 8.79 7.15 12.52
C ILE A 526 10.28 7.46 12.32
N VAL A 527 11.12 7.09 13.28
CA VAL A 527 12.56 7.38 13.24
C VAL A 527 13.23 6.75 12.02
N HIS A 528 12.92 5.49 11.72
CA HIS A 528 13.48 4.79 10.56
C HIS A 528 13.08 5.48 9.25
N SER A 529 11.79 5.78 9.10
CA SER A 529 11.24 6.40 7.88
C SER A 529 11.78 7.82 7.66
N ASP A 530 11.85 8.63 8.71
CA ASP A 530 12.25 10.05 8.60
C ASP A 530 13.76 10.20 8.45
N GLU A 531 14.56 9.45 9.20
CA GLU A 531 16.01 9.47 9.05
C GLU A 531 16.45 8.90 7.69
N ALA A 532 15.78 7.86 7.18
CA ALA A 532 16.04 7.35 5.84
C ALA A 532 15.73 8.38 4.75
N PHE A 533 14.65 9.14 4.90
CA PHE A 533 14.30 10.22 3.97
C PHE A 533 15.30 11.39 4.07
N LEU A 534 15.69 11.78 5.29
CA LEU A 534 16.75 12.75 5.53
C LEU A 534 18.05 12.35 4.83
N ALA A 535 18.50 11.11 5.03
CA ALA A 535 19.70 10.57 4.40
C ALA A 535 19.58 10.57 2.86
N ALA A 536 18.45 10.10 2.31
CA ALA A 536 18.22 10.08 0.86
C ALA A 536 18.37 11.48 0.24
N VAL A 537 17.60 12.45 0.74
CA VAL A 537 17.60 13.81 0.19
C VAL A 537 18.94 14.50 0.42
N PHE A 538 19.55 14.34 1.60
CA PHE A 538 20.87 14.92 1.88
C PHE A 538 21.93 14.39 0.90
N ILE A 539 21.96 13.08 0.66
CA ILE A 539 22.93 12.49 -0.26
C ILE A 539 22.72 13.02 -1.69
N PHE A 540 21.48 13.05 -2.19
CA PHE A 540 21.23 13.50 -3.57
C PHE A 540 21.37 15.00 -3.78
N THR A 541 21.14 15.82 -2.76
CA THR A 541 21.15 17.30 -2.91
C THR A 541 22.44 17.96 -2.43
N VAL A 542 23.03 17.46 -1.33
CA VAL A 542 24.20 18.08 -0.69
C VAL A 542 25.46 17.30 -1.03
N HIS A 543 25.49 15.99 -0.77
CA HIS A 543 26.68 15.17 -1.03
C HIS A 543 27.03 15.15 -2.52
N PHE A 544 26.05 14.89 -3.39
CA PHE A 544 26.26 14.91 -4.85
C PHE A 544 26.71 16.27 -5.36
N PHE A 545 26.16 17.35 -4.80
CA PHE A 545 26.63 18.70 -5.11
C PHE A 545 28.11 18.85 -4.77
N ASN A 546 28.49 18.55 -3.53
CA ASN A 546 29.86 18.63 -3.03
C ASN A 546 30.83 17.69 -3.76
N ALA A 547 30.38 16.54 -4.24
CA ALA A 547 31.26 15.56 -4.87
C ALA A 547 31.37 15.70 -6.40
N HIS A 548 30.29 16.12 -7.09
CA HIS A 548 30.21 16.00 -8.56
C HIS A 548 29.79 17.28 -9.29
N ILE A 549 29.04 18.18 -8.64
CA ILE A 549 28.39 19.32 -9.32
C ILE A 549 29.04 20.66 -8.95
N ARG A 550 30.03 20.65 -8.04
CA ARG A 550 30.77 21.87 -7.70
C ARG A 550 31.35 22.50 -8.97
N PRO A 551 31.17 23.83 -9.15
CA PRO A 551 31.60 24.46 -10.38
C PRO A 551 33.12 24.42 -10.57
N GLU A 552 33.90 24.57 -9.50
CA GLU A 552 35.37 24.48 -9.53
C GLU A 552 35.89 23.11 -10.00
#